data_AF-A0ABC9T2U4-F1
#
_entry.id   AF-A0ABC9T2U4-F1
#
_cell.length_a   1.000
_cell.length_b   1.000
_cell.length_c   1.000
_cell.angle_alpha   90.00
_cell.angle_beta   90.00
_cell.angle_gamma   90.00
#
_symmetry.space_group_name_H-M   'P 1'
#
loop_
_entity.id
_entity.type
_entity.pdbx_description
1 polymer ?
#
loop_
_entity_poly.entity_id
_entity_poly.type
_entity_poly.pdbx_seq_one_letter_code
_entity_poly.pdbx_strand_id
1 'polypeptide(L)'
;MKNSMTYIQLLNETLRCYANKGSFEAYNYIMENATGVIGNEAQIYNFKYALASASGLEKEALHLMREAIIEKGFWYGNEYLISDDDLKSLHKFEEFHTMVQLCKEREGLAHKTERPDVKYIYSKKEGNLLLTLHGDQENIQIVEPYWKSVLTQDYTLALPQSSQIQFSGGFVWDDLERGKGELKEHYNKFIE
;
A
#
# COMPACT_ATOMS: atom_id res chain seq x y z
N MET A 1 -23.32 7.00 9.42
CA MET A 1 -22.22 7.57 10.24
C MET A 1 -20.97 7.54 9.37
N LYS A 2 -20.25 8.67 9.20
CA LYS A 2 -18.97 8.63 8.48
C LYS A 2 -18.02 7.76 9.29
N ASN A 3 -17.54 6.68 8.70
CA ASN A 3 -16.54 5.81 9.33
C ASN A 3 -15.32 6.69 9.66
N SER A 4 -15.01 6.84 10.96
CA SER A 4 -13.92 7.70 11.44
C SER A 4 -12.56 7.00 11.39
N MET A 5 -12.53 5.76 10.94
CA MET A 5 -11.35 4.91 10.92
C MET A 5 -10.40 5.34 9.81
N THR A 6 -9.14 5.58 10.17
CA THR A 6 -8.08 5.84 9.18
C THR A 6 -7.62 4.53 8.54
N TYR A 7 -6.98 4.63 7.38
CA TYR A 7 -6.35 3.50 6.69
C TYR A 7 -5.38 2.72 7.59
N ILE A 8 -4.49 3.42 8.29
CA ILE A 8 -3.51 2.79 9.19
C ILE A 8 -4.21 2.13 10.39
N GLN A 9 -5.26 2.75 10.93
CA GLN A 9 -6.06 2.14 12.00
C GLN A 9 -6.73 0.85 11.54
N LEU A 10 -7.32 0.84 10.34
CA LEU A 10 -7.93 -0.37 9.77
C LEU A 10 -6.93 -1.52 9.69
N LEU A 11 -5.75 -1.29 9.12
CA LEU A 11 -4.75 -2.34 8.94
C LEU A 11 -4.18 -2.83 10.28
N ASN A 12 -3.79 -1.92 11.17
CA ASN A 12 -3.23 -2.28 12.48
C ASN A 12 -4.23 -3.05 13.33
N GLU A 13 -5.51 -2.65 13.31
CA GLU A 13 -6.55 -3.36 14.04
C GLU A 13 -6.86 -4.73 13.44
N THR A 14 -6.77 -4.87 12.12
CA THR A 14 -6.89 -6.16 11.44
C THR A 14 -5.76 -7.10 11.84
N LEU A 15 -4.50 -6.63 11.84
CA LEU A 15 -3.34 -7.42 12.30
C LEU A 15 -3.46 -7.78 13.77
N ARG A 16 -3.92 -6.85 14.61
CA ARG A 16 -4.17 -7.11 16.03
C ARG A 16 -5.29 -8.14 16.22
N CYS A 17 -6.33 -8.11 15.40
CA CYS A 17 -7.37 -9.13 15.41
C CYS A 17 -6.81 -10.49 15.02
N TYR A 18 -5.99 -10.56 13.97
CA TYR A 18 -5.33 -11.77 13.50
C TYR A 18 -4.49 -12.42 14.59
N ALA A 19 -3.61 -11.64 15.23
CA ALA A 19 -2.72 -12.13 16.28
C ALA A 19 -3.47 -12.64 17.52
N ASN A 20 -4.62 -12.06 17.84
CA ASN A 20 -5.36 -12.38 19.07
C ASN A 20 -6.46 -13.42 18.89
N LYS A 21 -7.06 -13.51 17.69
CA LYS A 21 -8.28 -14.27 17.44
C LYS A 21 -8.17 -15.24 16.28
N GLY A 22 -7.26 -15.01 15.34
CA GLY A 22 -7.06 -15.85 14.15
C GLY A 22 -7.50 -15.17 12.86
N SER A 23 -7.26 -15.87 11.75
CA SER A 23 -7.49 -15.39 10.38
C SER A 23 -8.96 -15.07 10.10
N PHE A 24 -9.88 -15.89 10.59
CA PHE A 24 -11.30 -15.75 10.29
C PHE A 24 -11.92 -14.49 10.95
N GLU A 25 -11.59 -14.23 12.21
CA GLU A 25 -12.04 -13.04 12.92
C GLU A 25 -11.40 -11.77 12.35
N ALA A 26 -10.15 -11.84 11.89
CA ALA A 26 -9.50 -10.73 11.19
C ALA A 26 -10.15 -10.45 9.83
N TYR A 27 -10.48 -11.51 9.07
CA TYR A 27 -11.22 -11.40 7.81
C TYR A 27 -12.57 -10.70 8.03
N ASN A 28 -13.37 -11.16 9.01
CA ASN A 28 -14.64 -10.52 9.33
C ASN A 28 -14.46 -9.05 9.74
N TYR A 29 -13.45 -8.77 10.58
CA TYR A 29 -13.15 -7.40 11.01
C TYR A 29 -12.88 -6.47 9.83
N ILE A 30 -11.99 -6.85 8.90
CA ILE A 30 -11.67 -5.98 7.75
C ILE A 30 -12.85 -5.85 6.80
N MET A 31 -13.67 -6.90 6.61
CA MET A 31 -14.86 -6.83 5.76
C MET A 31 -15.91 -5.86 6.31
N GLU A 32 -16.12 -5.83 7.63
CA GLU A 32 -17.06 -4.91 8.29
C GLU A 32 -16.55 -3.45 8.28
N ASN A 33 -15.25 -3.24 8.47
CA ASN A 33 -14.71 -1.92 8.78
C ASN A 33 -14.05 -1.20 7.61
N ALA A 34 -13.71 -1.89 6.50
CA ALA A 34 -13.03 -1.27 5.37
C ALA A 34 -13.90 -0.30 4.56
N THR A 35 -15.23 -0.40 4.66
CA THR A 35 -16.15 0.42 3.85
C THR A 35 -15.96 1.91 4.14
N GLY A 36 -15.64 2.67 3.08
CA GLY A 36 -15.45 4.12 3.15
C GLY A 36 -14.10 4.57 3.71
N VAL A 37 -13.19 3.66 4.03
CA VAL A 37 -11.82 4.01 4.44
C VAL A 37 -11.03 4.48 3.22
N ILE A 38 -10.48 5.69 3.30
CA ILE A 38 -9.65 6.29 2.25
C ILE A 38 -8.19 5.89 2.48
N GLY A 39 -7.57 5.25 1.49
CA GLY A 39 -6.19 4.78 1.54
C GLY A 39 -5.83 3.97 0.30
N ASN A 40 -4.88 3.04 0.40
CA ASN A 40 -4.55 2.15 -0.72
C ASN A 40 -5.52 0.96 -0.77
N GLU A 41 -6.45 1.01 -1.71
CA GLU A 41 -7.44 -0.06 -1.93
C GLU A 41 -6.79 -1.39 -2.29
N ALA A 42 -5.71 -1.41 -3.08
CA ALA A 42 -5.02 -2.65 -3.44
C ALA A 42 -4.52 -3.41 -2.20
N GLN A 43 -3.99 -2.70 -1.21
CA GLN A 43 -3.56 -3.30 0.06
C GLN A 43 -4.75 -3.81 0.89
N ILE A 44 -5.90 -3.11 0.86
CA ILE A 44 -7.11 -3.60 1.54
C ILE A 44 -7.56 -4.92 0.92
N TYR A 45 -7.57 -5.03 -0.41
CA TYR A 45 -7.87 -6.31 -1.07
C TYR A 45 -6.84 -7.39 -0.73
N ASN A 46 -5.56 -7.03 -0.64
CA ASN A 46 -4.50 -7.95 -0.24
C ASN A 46 -4.81 -8.62 1.10
N PHE A 47 -5.09 -7.81 2.13
CA PHE A 47 -5.49 -8.30 3.43
C PHE A 47 -6.76 -9.17 3.35
N LYS A 48 -7.78 -8.73 2.60
CA LYS A 48 -9.04 -9.48 2.49
C LYS A 48 -8.84 -10.88 1.91
N TYR A 49 -8.17 -11.03 0.76
CA TYR A 49 -8.03 -12.35 0.13
C TYR A 49 -7.03 -13.24 0.88
N ALA A 50 -5.96 -12.68 1.44
CA ALA A 50 -4.99 -13.44 2.23
C ALA A 50 -5.65 -14.02 3.48
N LEU A 51 -6.39 -13.18 4.23
CA LEU A 51 -7.13 -13.62 5.41
C LEU A 51 -8.24 -14.63 5.07
N ALA A 52 -8.96 -14.43 3.96
CA ALA A 52 -9.94 -15.40 3.48
C ALA A 52 -9.30 -16.76 3.18
N SER A 53 -8.17 -16.75 2.46
CA SER A 53 -7.44 -17.97 2.11
C SER A 53 -6.89 -18.68 3.36
N ALA A 54 -6.26 -17.93 4.27
CA ALA A 54 -5.77 -18.41 5.56
C ALA A 54 -6.89 -18.95 6.47
N SER A 55 -8.14 -18.55 6.22
CA SER A 55 -9.34 -19.04 6.91
C SER A 55 -9.99 -20.25 6.22
N GLY A 56 -9.41 -20.75 5.13
CA GLY A 56 -9.96 -21.84 4.33
C GLY A 56 -11.14 -21.44 3.42
N LEU A 57 -11.40 -20.14 3.27
CA LEU A 57 -12.47 -19.60 2.42
C LEU A 57 -11.99 -19.42 0.97
N GLU A 58 -11.52 -20.51 0.35
CA GLU A 58 -10.82 -20.46 -0.94
C GLU A 58 -11.62 -19.81 -2.07
N LYS A 59 -12.93 -20.08 -2.15
CA LYS A 59 -13.81 -19.48 -3.18
C LYS A 59 -13.95 -17.96 -2.99
N GLU A 60 -14.04 -17.52 -1.74
CA GLU A 60 -14.15 -16.11 -1.39
C GLU A 60 -12.83 -15.39 -1.67
N ALA A 61 -11.70 -16.00 -1.31
CA ALA A 61 -10.37 -15.48 -1.62
C ALA A 61 -10.18 -15.29 -3.13
N LEU A 62 -10.53 -16.30 -3.95
CA LEU A 62 -10.47 -16.19 -5.41
C LEU A 62 -11.39 -15.10 -5.97
N HIS A 63 -12.60 -14.95 -5.41
CA HIS A 63 -13.51 -13.89 -5.82
C HIS A 63 -12.93 -12.49 -5.55
N LEU A 64 -12.39 -12.29 -4.34
CA LEU A 64 -11.74 -11.04 -3.94
C LEU A 64 -10.48 -10.75 -4.78
N MET A 65 -9.68 -11.77 -5.10
CA MET A 65 -8.54 -11.64 -6.00
C MET A 65 -9.00 -11.24 -7.41
N ARG A 66 -10.05 -11.85 -7.94
CA ARG A 66 -10.60 -11.51 -9.25
C ARG A 66 -11.06 -10.06 -9.29
N GLU A 67 -11.78 -9.60 -8.29
CA GLU A 67 -12.24 -8.21 -8.20
C GLU A 67 -11.04 -7.25 -8.18
N ALA A 68 -10.03 -7.52 -7.36
CA ALA A 68 -8.83 -6.70 -7.26
C ALA A 68 -8.02 -6.66 -8.57
N ILE A 69 -7.75 -7.84 -9.15
CA ILE A 69 -6.79 -7.98 -10.24
C ILE A 69 -7.45 -7.79 -11.60
N ILE A 70 -8.63 -8.37 -11.82
CA ILE A 70 -9.31 -8.32 -13.12
C ILE A 70 -10.15 -7.05 -13.26
N GLU A 71 -11.01 -6.76 -12.27
CA GLU A 71 -11.98 -5.69 -12.38
C GLU A 71 -11.36 -4.32 -12.06
N LYS A 72 -10.58 -4.24 -10.98
CA LYS A 72 -9.90 -2.99 -10.56
C LYS A 72 -8.53 -2.79 -11.19
N GLY A 73 -7.95 -3.83 -11.79
CA GLY A 73 -6.68 -3.73 -12.50
C GLY A 73 -5.44 -3.64 -11.60
N PHE A 74 -5.56 -3.98 -10.30
CA PHE A 74 -4.41 -4.00 -9.40
C PHE A 74 -3.46 -5.15 -9.72
N TRP A 75 -2.25 -5.04 -9.20
CA TRP A 75 -1.23 -6.08 -9.26
C TRP A 75 -0.48 -6.16 -7.94
N TYR A 76 0.03 -7.35 -7.65
CA TYR A 76 0.81 -7.70 -6.47
C TYR A 76 2.10 -8.40 -6.91
N GLY A 77 3.17 -8.29 -6.13
CA GLY A 77 4.46 -8.88 -6.49
C GLY A 77 4.37 -10.38 -6.77
N ASN A 78 5.00 -10.84 -7.85
CA ASN A 78 4.94 -12.25 -8.26
C ASN A 78 5.50 -13.17 -7.18
N GLU A 79 6.63 -12.81 -6.58
CA GLU A 79 7.26 -13.61 -5.52
C GLU A 79 6.32 -13.77 -4.32
N TYR A 80 5.68 -12.70 -3.88
CA TYR A 80 4.69 -12.72 -2.81
C TYR A 80 3.55 -13.70 -3.13
N LEU A 81 2.93 -13.57 -4.31
CA LEU A 81 1.79 -14.41 -4.67
C LEU A 81 2.12 -15.91 -4.72
N ILE A 82 3.35 -16.30 -5.07
CA ILE A 82 3.73 -17.72 -5.19
C ILE A 82 4.39 -18.30 -3.93
N SER A 83 4.80 -17.46 -2.98
CA SER A 83 5.57 -17.89 -1.80
C SER A 83 4.83 -17.69 -0.48
N ASP A 84 3.79 -16.86 -0.44
CA ASP A 84 3.02 -16.65 0.77
C ASP A 84 2.24 -17.92 1.18
N ASP A 85 2.51 -18.40 2.38
CA ASP A 85 1.88 -19.59 2.94
C ASP A 85 0.36 -19.43 3.10
N ASP A 86 -0.12 -18.21 3.34
CA ASP A 86 -1.56 -17.93 3.44
C ASP A 86 -2.27 -18.16 2.11
N LEU A 87 -1.57 -18.06 0.97
CA LEU A 87 -2.13 -18.23 -0.38
C LEU A 87 -1.95 -19.63 -0.97
N LYS A 88 -1.17 -20.49 -0.30
CA LYS A 88 -0.79 -21.82 -0.80
C LYS A 88 -1.99 -22.70 -1.17
N SER A 89 -3.10 -22.56 -0.45
CA SER A 89 -4.34 -23.31 -0.72
C SER A 89 -4.93 -23.01 -2.11
N LEU A 90 -4.63 -21.82 -2.65
CA LEU A 90 -5.17 -21.33 -3.92
C LEU A 90 -4.39 -21.85 -5.14
N HIS A 91 -3.19 -22.39 -4.95
CA HIS A 91 -2.31 -22.84 -6.03
C HIS A 91 -2.88 -24.02 -6.84
N LYS A 92 -3.92 -24.69 -6.34
CA LYS A 92 -4.61 -25.77 -7.06
C LYS A 92 -5.59 -25.27 -8.12
N PHE A 93 -5.90 -23.96 -8.15
CA PHE A 93 -6.88 -23.40 -9.08
C PHE A 93 -6.19 -22.76 -10.28
N GLU A 94 -6.59 -23.13 -11.50
CA GLU A 94 -6.06 -22.54 -12.74
C GLU A 94 -6.28 -21.02 -12.82
N GLU A 95 -7.39 -20.55 -12.28
CA GLU A 95 -7.70 -19.12 -12.23
C GLU A 95 -6.68 -18.32 -11.41
N PHE A 96 -6.18 -18.89 -10.31
CA PHE A 96 -5.14 -18.27 -9.50
C PHE A 96 -3.87 -18.03 -10.35
N HIS A 97 -3.43 -19.04 -11.10
CA HIS A 97 -2.26 -18.94 -11.99
C HIS A 97 -2.46 -17.91 -13.10
N THR A 98 -3.69 -17.76 -13.60
CA THR A 98 -4.03 -16.73 -14.59
C THR A 98 -3.84 -15.32 -14.00
N MET A 99 -4.28 -15.11 -12.75
CA MET A 99 -4.10 -13.84 -12.05
C MET A 99 -2.65 -13.57 -11.67
N VAL A 100 -1.89 -14.59 -11.27
CA VAL A 100 -0.43 -14.49 -11.00
C VAL A 100 0.32 -14.04 -12.24
N GLN A 101 0.05 -14.66 -13.39
CA GLN A 101 0.70 -14.30 -14.65
C GLN A 101 0.38 -12.86 -15.06
N LEU A 102 -0.87 -12.42 -14.89
CA LEU A 102 -1.26 -11.04 -15.15
C LEU A 102 -0.57 -10.04 -14.21
N CYS A 103 -0.44 -10.38 -12.92
CA CYS A 103 0.30 -9.56 -11.96
C CYS A 103 1.77 -9.45 -12.33
N LYS A 104 2.42 -10.56 -12.72
CA LYS A 104 3.81 -10.59 -13.18
C LYS A 104 4.07 -9.68 -14.39
N GLU A 105 3.14 -9.65 -15.35
CA GLU A 105 3.23 -8.74 -16.50
C GLU A 105 3.16 -7.27 -16.07
N ARG A 106 2.23 -6.94 -15.16
CA ARG A 106 2.05 -5.58 -14.64
C ARG A 106 3.22 -5.14 -13.76
N GLU A 107 3.75 -6.01 -12.91
CA GLU A 107 4.96 -5.81 -12.12
C GLU A 107 6.16 -5.48 -13.03
N GLY A 108 6.37 -6.29 -14.08
CA GLY A 108 7.44 -6.05 -15.05
C GLY A 108 7.31 -4.74 -15.82
N LEU A 109 6.08 -4.25 -16.05
CA LEU A 109 5.84 -2.91 -16.61
C LEU A 109 6.08 -1.81 -15.57
N ALA A 110 5.61 -1.99 -14.34
CA ALA A 110 5.76 -1.03 -13.26
C ALA A 110 7.24 -0.72 -13.01
N HIS A 111 8.09 -1.75 -12.87
CA HIS A 111 9.54 -1.58 -12.67
C HIS A 111 10.26 -0.89 -13.83
N LYS A 112 9.77 -1.01 -15.07
CA LYS A 112 10.36 -0.27 -16.22
C LYS A 112 10.04 1.22 -16.19
N THR A 113 8.99 1.61 -15.50
CA THR A 113 8.48 2.98 -15.44
C THR A 113 8.63 3.61 -14.06
N GLU A 114 9.26 2.90 -13.13
CA GLU A 114 9.41 3.33 -11.75
C GLU A 114 10.32 4.55 -11.67
N ARG A 115 9.92 5.53 -10.85
CA ARG A 115 10.64 6.78 -10.66
C ARG A 115 10.24 7.40 -9.33
N PRO A 116 11.14 8.14 -8.68
CA PRO A 116 10.79 8.84 -7.46
C PRO A 116 9.79 9.94 -7.79
N ASP A 117 8.97 10.29 -6.81
CA ASP A 117 8.02 11.41 -6.91
C ASP A 117 8.11 12.27 -5.65
N VAL A 118 7.63 13.50 -5.73
CA VAL A 118 7.58 14.39 -4.57
C VAL A 118 6.40 15.33 -4.69
N LYS A 119 5.62 15.42 -3.61
CA LYS A 119 4.58 16.44 -3.47
C LYS A 119 5.06 17.54 -2.53
N TYR A 120 5.01 18.78 -3.01
CA TYR A 120 5.23 19.97 -2.21
C TYR A 120 3.90 20.64 -1.85
N ILE A 121 3.76 21.03 -0.59
CA ILE A 121 2.67 21.87 -0.10
C ILE A 121 3.31 23.09 0.55
N TYR A 122 3.32 24.20 -0.18
CA TYR A 122 4.02 25.42 0.22
C TYR A 122 3.32 26.15 1.38
N SER A 123 4.13 26.62 2.33
CA SER A 123 3.69 27.56 3.38
C SER A 123 3.45 28.95 2.81
N LYS A 124 2.73 29.78 3.58
CA LYS A 124 2.52 31.20 3.21
C LYS A 124 3.77 32.05 3.38
N LYS A 125 4.68 31.64 4.27
CA LYS A 125 5.97 32.29 4.50
C LYS A 125 7.09 31.39 4.03
N GLU A 126 8.09 31.97 3.42
CA GLU A 126 9.30 31.28 2.97
C GLU A 126 10.23 31.01 4.16
N GLY A 127 11.02 29.92 4.08
CA GLY A 127 12.18 29.72 4.94
C GLY A 127 12.24 28.39 5.69
N ASN A 128 11.10 27.76 6.03
CA ASN A 128 11.08 26.50 6.77
C ASN A 128 10.59 25.35 5.88
N LEU A 129 11.36 24.26 5.82
CA LEU A 129 11.00 23.02 5.13
C LEU A 129 10.88 21.88 6.15
N LEU A 130 9.78 21.13 6.08
CA LEU A 130 9.68 19.79 6.65
C LEU A 130 9.60 18.79 5.51
N LEU A 131 10.55 17.88 5.45
CA LEU A 131 10.53 16.71 4.57
C LEU A 131 10.24 15.48 5.41
N THR A 132 9.21 14.72 5.04
CA THR A 132 8.80 13.51 5.75
C THR A 132 8.66 12.33 4.81
N LEU A 133 8.99 11.14 5.30
CA LEU A 133 8.95 9.89 4.55
C LEU A 133 7.68 9.11 4.88
N HIS A 134 7.13 8.42 3.88
CA HIS A 134 6.12 7.39 4.09
C HIS A 134 6.78 6.11 4.62
N GLY A 135 6.03 5.27 5.32
CA GLY A 135 6.49 3.93 5.71
C GLY A 135 6.49 2.95 4.53
N ASP A 136 6.98 1.74 4.74
CA ASP A 136 6.92 0.70 3.71
C ASP A 136 5.48 0.36 3.34
N GLN A 137 5.28 0.07 2.05
CA GLN A 137 3.98 -0.22 1.44
C GLN A 137 2.97 0.94 1.47
N GLU A 138 3.43 2.14 1.81
CA GLU A 138 2.64 3.36 1.78
C GLU A 138 2.93 4.20 0.51
N ASN A 139 2.32 5.38 0.45
CA ASN A 139 2.48 6.36 -0.62
C ASN A 139 2.12 7.78 -0.10
N ILE A 140 2.29 8.80 -0.94
CA ILE A 140 2.02 10.22 -0.60
C ILE A 140 0.60 10.42 -0.05
N GLN A 141 -0.41 9.76 -0.64
CA GLN A 141 -1.81 9.95 -0.24
C GLN A 141 -2.08 9.41 1.17
N ILE A 142 -1.37 8.36 1.57
CA ILE A 142 -1.48 7.78 2.91
C ILE A 142 -0.79 8.67 3.95
N VAL A 143 0.42 9.14 3.66
CA VAL A 143 1.23 9.87 4.65
C VAL A 143 0.81 11.35 4.79
N GLU A 144 0.33 12.00 3.72
CA GLU A 144 0.00 13.44 3.74
C GLU A 144 -0.89 13.88 4.92
N PRO A 145 -2.03 13.23 5.22
CA PRO A 145 -2.96 13.71 6.24
C PRO A 145 -2.34 13.81 7.64
N TYR A 146 -1.32 12.98 7.94
CA TYR A 146 -0.65 12.95 9.24
C TYR A 146 0.31 14.11 9.46
N TRP A 147 0.87 14.67 8.38
CA TRP A 147 1.89 15.72 8.44
C TRP A 147 1.36 17.10 8.04
N LYS A 148 0.16 17.17 7.47
CA LYS A 148 -0.44 18.42 6.96
C LYS A 148 -0.58 19.53 8.00
N SER A 149 -0.61 19.19 9.30
CA SER A 149 -0.72 20.17 10.39
C SER A 149 0.48 21.12 10.48
N VAL A 150 1.66 20.77 9.95
CA VAL A 150 2.86 21.61 10.01
C VAL A 150 2.73 22.90 9.18
N LEU A 151 1.81 22.93 8.22
CA LEU A 151 1.49 24.13 7.44
C LEU A 151 0.98 25.27 8.34
N THR A 152 0.38 24.95 9.49
CA THR A 152 -0.06 25.95 10.49
C THR A 152 1.09 26.59 11.25
N GLN A 153 2.30 26.01 11.14
CA GLN A 153 3.53 26.48 11.76
C GLN A 153 4.48 27.13 10.74
N ASP A 154 3.94 27.54 9.58
CA ASP A 154 4.69 28.16 8.48
C ASP A 154 5.81 27.27 7.89
N TYR A 155 5.70 25.94 7.97
CA TYR A 155 6.56 25.01 7.26
C TYR A 155 6.00 24.68 5.87
N THR A 156 6.83 24.74 4.83
CA THR A 156 6.56 24.04 3.58
C THR A 156 6.74 22.55 3.82
N LEU A 157 5.77 21.74 3.37
CA LEU A 157 5.80 20.30 3.53
C LEU A 157 6.20 19.63 2.22
N ALA A 158 7.28 18.84 2.25
CA ALA A 158 7.69 17.95 1.18
C ALA A 158 7.39 16.50 1.56
N LEU A 159 6.74 15.78 0.63
CA LEU A 159 6.36 14.38 0.77
C LEU A 159 7.00 13.60 -0.39
N PRO A 160 8.28 13.20 -0.27
CA PRO A 160 8.91 12.30 -1.22
C PRO A 160 8.24 10.92 -1.22
N GLN A 161 8.21 10.29 -2.39
CA GLN A 161 7.79 8.93 -2.58
C GLN A 161 8.93 8.16 -3.22
N SER A 162 9.25 7.00 -2.66
CA SER A 162 10.26 6.15 -3.26
C SER A 162 9.84 5.70 -4.65
N SER A 163 10.82 5.49 -5.51
CA SER A 163 10.60 4.80 -6.78
C SER A 163 10.38 3.29 -6.58
N GLN A 164 10.69 2.71 -5.43
CA GLN A 164 10.69 1.26 -5.19
C GLN A 164 9.26 0.73 -5.02
N ILE A 165 8.60 0.43 -6.13
CA ILE A 165 7.22 -0.07 -6.13
C ILE A 165 7.19 -1.58 -5.87
N GLN A 166 6.36 -2.03 -4.93
CA GLN A 166 6.21 -3.45 -4.58
C GLN A 166 4.88 -4.05 -5.09
N PHE A 167 3.85 -3.23 -5.14
CA PHE A 167 2.53 -3.57 -5.69
C PHE A 167 1.80 -2.27 -6.05
N SER A 168 0.59 -2.39 -6.59
CA SER A 168 -0.24 -1.22 -6.94
C SER A 168 -0.37 -0.21 -5.80
N GLY A 169 0.31 0.94 -5.96
CA GLY A 169 0.28 2.05 -5.01
C GLY A 169 1.03 1.81 -3.70
N GLY A 170 1.82 0.74 -3.58
CA GLY A 170 2.66 0.45 -2.41
C GLY A 170 4.14 0.62 -2.74
N PHE A 171 4.81 1.55 -2.06
CA PHE A 171 6.23 1.86 -2.25
C PHE A 171 7.01 1.58 -0.96
N VAL A 172 8.25 1.14 -1.09
CA VAL A 172 9.13 0.73 0.04
C VAL A 172 10.46 1.50 0.02
N TRP A 173 11.30 1.31 1.04
CA TRP A 173 12.64 1.90 1.11
C TRP A 173 13.76 0.85 1.26
N ASP A 174 13.58 -0.36 0.74
CA ASP A 174 14.50 -1.50 0.92
C ASP A 174 15.93 -1.22 0.43
N ASP A 175 16.11 -0.68 -0.78
CA ASP A 175 17.38 -0.13 -1.26
C ASP A 175 17.60 1.27 -0.67
N LEU A 176 18.27 1.28 0.48
CA LEU A 176 18.56 2.50 1.24
C LEU A 176 19.47 3.48 0.49
N GLU A 177 20.40 3.00 -0.33
CA GLU A 177 21.30 3.91 -1.06
C GLU A 177 20.57 4.59 -2.22
N ARG A 178 19.70 3.86 -2.93
CA ARG A 178 18.78 4.45 -3.91
C ARG A 178 17.86 5.47 -3.25
N GLY A 179 17.21 5.10 -2.15
CA GLY A 179 16.33 6.02 -1.41
C GLY A 179 17.05 7.29 -0.94
N LYS A 180 18.25 7.16 -0.38
CA LYS A 180 19.10 8.30 0.00
C LYS A 180 19.48 9.19 -1.19
N GLY A 181 19.76 8.60 -2.36
CA GLY A 181 19.99 9.32 -3.60
C GLY A 181 18.79 10.18 -3.99
N GLU A 182 17.61 9.58 -4.04
CA GLU A 182 16.33 10.25 -4.36
C GLU A 182 16.04 11.40 -3.39
N LEU A 183 16.21 11.18 -2.09
CA LEU A 183 15.99 12.21 -1.07
C LEU A 183 16.96 13.39 -1.22
N LYS A 184 18.22 13.10 -1.56
CA LYS A 184 19.21 14.15 -1.84
C LYS A 184 18.83 14.96 -3.08
N GLU A 185 18.37 14.31 -4.14
CA GLU A 185 17.90 14.99 -5.35
C GLU A 185 16.71 15.90 -5.07
N HIS A 186 15.70 15.42 -4.33
CA HIS A 186 14.56 16.23 -3.94
C HIS A 186 14.95 17.42 -3.08
N TYR A 187 15.81 17.21 -2.08
CA TYR A 187 16.31 18.27 -1.22
C TYR A 187 17.09 19.33 -2.00
N ASN A 188 18.02 18.90 -2.86
CA ASN A 188 18.81 19.81 -3.70
C ASN A 188 17.91 20.66 -4.61
N LYS A 189 16.92 20.04 -5.27
CA LYS A 189 15.97 20.73 -6.13
C LYS A 189 15.12 21.77 -5.38
N PHE A 190 14.90 21.60 -4.08
CA PHE A 190 14.15 22.56 -3.27
C PHE A 190 14.99 23.79 -2.88
N ILE A 191 16.30 23.61 -2.67
CA ILE A 191 17.19 24.70 -2.23
C ILE A 191 17.84 25.47 -3.38
N GLU A 192 17.69 24.99 -4.62
CA GLU A 192 18.02 25.71 -5.86
C GLU A 192 17.04 26.86 -6.15
#